data_AF-A0A381LCU1-F1
#
_entry.id   AF-A0A381LCU1-F1
#
_cell.length_a   1.000
_cell.length_b   1.000
_cell.length_c   1.000
_cell.angle_alpha   90.00
_cell.angle_beta   90.00
_cell.angle_gamma   90.00
#
_symmetry.space_group_name_H-M   'P 1'
#
loop_
_entity.id
_entity.type
_entity.pdbx_description
1 polymer ?
#
loop_
_entity_poly.entity_id
_entity_poly.type
_entity_poly.pdbx_seq_one_letter_code
_entity_poly.pdbx_strand_id
1 'polypeptide(L)'
;MQPTVSPWDRDRKLIRIAITPCGQPLKTSKTTLEFIVGIRDVILGHRRLCDRGILHGDISEGNIVLTSPTAADKPKGMLIDLDHSIGLIESLKKDDELSLTGTMKFMAIKRLQVA
;
A
#
# COMPACT_ATOMS: atom_id res chain seq x y z
N MET A 1 12.17 33.96 30.93
CA MET A 1 12.72 32.59 30.87
C MET A 1 12.06 31.87 29.69
N GLN A 2 12.81 31.55 28.63
CA GLN A 2 12.31 30.65 27.60
C GLN A 2 12.60 29.21 28.03
N PRO A 3 11.68 28.24 27.82
CA PRO A 3 11.96 26.85 28.11
C PRO A 3 13.02 26.35 27.14
N THR A 4 14.13 25.87 27.69
CA THR A 4 15.20 25.21 26.93
C THR A 4 14.71 23.81 26.57
N VAL A 5 14.07 23.66 25.40
CA VAL A 5 13.85 22.32 24.83
C VAL A 5 15.21 21.71 24.52
N SER A 6 15.45 20.50 25.04
CA SER A 6 16.68 19.76 24.82
C SER A 6 16.86 19.52 23.32
N PRO A 7 18.09 19.58 22.75
CA PRO A 7 18.35 19.22 21.34
C PRO A 7 17.91 17.79 20.99
N TRP A 8 17.64 16.97 22.00
CA TRP A 8 17.23 15.58 21.91
C TRP A 8 15.72 15.36 22.04
N ASP A 9 14.96 16.40 22.39
CA ASP A 9 13.49 16.35 22.42
C ASP A 9 12.96 16.44 20.98
N ARG A 10 12.97 15.31 20.29
CA ARG A 10 12.26 15.18 19.01
C ARG A 10 10.76 15.20 19.28
N ASP A 11 10.06 16.18 18.71
CA ASP A 11 8.59 16.21 18.63
C ASP A 11 8.11 15.02 17.77
N ARG A 12 7.91 13.87 18.41
CA ARG A 12 7.46 12.64 17.77
C ARG A 12 5.97 12.50 17.97
N LYS A 13 5.24 12.50 16.86
CA LYS A 13 3.80 12.21 16.83
C LYS A 13 3.58 10.76 16.43
N LEU A 14 2.81 10.04 17.24
CA LEU A 14 2.36 8.68 16.91
C LEU A 14 1.02 8.76 16.18
N ILE A 15 0.97 8.20 14.97
CA ILE A 15 -0.25 8.08 14.17
C ILE A 15 -0.64 6.60 14.13
N ARG A 16 -1.93 6.29 14.27
CA ARG A 16 -2.47 4.93 14.18
C ARG A 16 -3.69 4.92 13.27
N ILE A 17 -3.76 3.93 12.38
CA ILE A 17 -4.90 3.72 11.47
C ILE A 17 -5.49 2.35 11.78
N ALA A 18 -6.80 2.29 12.01
CA ALA A 18 -7.55 1.04 12.16
C ALA A 18 -8.41 0.83 10.91
N ILE A 19 -8.33 -0.37 10.32
CA ILE A 19 -8.96 -0.70 9.02
C ILE A 19 -9.87 -1.91 9.19
N THR A 20 -11.02 -1.90 8.52
CA THR A 20 -11.98 -3.01 8.46
C THR A 20 -12.32 -3.33 7.00
N PRO A 21 -12.54 -4.60 6.62
CA PRO A 21 -12.51 -5.80 7.47
C PRO A 21 -11.09 -6.21 7.89
N CYS A 22 -10.97 -6.77 9.09
CA CYS A 22 -9.76 -7.45 9.51
C CYS A 22 -9.50 -8.67 8.62
N GLY A 23 -8.24 -8.99 8.42
CA GLY A 23 -7.85 -10.16 7.64
C GLY A 23 -6.48 -10.68 8.03
N GLN A 24 -6.02 -11.67 7.28
CA GLN A 24 -4.73 -12.33 7.47
C GLN A 24 -3.80 -12.03 6.29
N PRO A 25 -2.47 -11.99 6.49
CA PRO A 25 -1.54 -11.77 5.38
C PRO A 25 -1.70 -12.83 4.28
N LEU A 26 -1.48 -12.47 3.00
CA LEU A 26 -1.63 -13.37 1.85
C LEU A 26 -0.93 -14.73 2.03
N LYS A 27 0.26 -14.72 2.63
CA LYS A 27 1.07 -15.92 2.93
C LYS A 27 0.35 -17.00 3.73
N THR A 28 -0.73 -16.63 4.41
CA THR A 28 -1.53 -17.53 5.25
C THR A 28 -2.65 -18.25 4.48
N SER A 29 -2.77 -18.01 3.16
CA SER A 29 -3.72 -18.71 2.30
C SER A 29 -3.59 -20.22 2.46
N LYS A 30 -4.72 -20.89 2.70
CA LYS A 30 -4.79 -22.34 2.92
C LYS A 30 -5.01 -23.12 1.63
N THR A 31 -5.55 -22.46 0.61
CA THR A 31 -5.88 -23.10 -0.67
C THR A 31 -5.44 -22.23 -1.83
N THR A 32 -5.14 -22.85 -2.97
CA THR A 32 -4.87 -22.14 -4.23
C THR A 32 -6.02 -21.23 -4.63
N LEU A 33 -7.27 -21.66 -4.38
CA LEU A 33 -8.45 -20.86 -4.68
C LEU A 33 -8.50 -19.58 -3.84
N GLU A 34 -8.22 -19.68 -2.54
CA GLU A 34 -8.16 -18.51 -1.65
C GLU A 34 -7.08 -17.53 -2.09
N PHE A 35 -5.89 -18.03 -2.43
CA PHE A 35 -4.79 -17.22 -2.96
C PHE A 35 -5.20 -16.48 -4.24
N ILE A 36 -5.72 -17.20 -5.24
CA ILE A 36 -6.10 -16.62 -6.54
C ILE A 36 -7.22 -15.60 -6.38
N VAL A 37 -8.23 -15.89 -5.56
CA VAL A 37 -9.35 -14.97 -5.29
C VAL A 37 -8.85 -13.71 -4.58
N GLY A 38 -7.97 -13.84 -3.59
CA GLY A 38 -7.34 -12.70 -2.92
C GLY A 38 -6.57 -11.80 -3.89
N ILE A 39 -5.71 -12.39 -4.73
CA ILE A 39 -4.96 -11.65 -5.75
C ILE A 39 -5.88 -10.96 -6.76
N ARG A 40 -6.90 -11.66 -7.25
CA ARG A 40 -7.90 -11.08 -8.17
C ARG A 40 -8.53 -9.83 -7.55
N ASP A 41 -8.95 -9.92 -6.31
CA ASP A 41 -9.64 -8.81 -5.63
C ASP A 41 -8.70 -7.63 -5.37
N VAL A 42 -7.42 -7.89 -5.08
CA VAL A 42 -6.36 -6.87 -5.01
C VAL A 42 -6.15 -6.17 -6.35
N ILE A 43 -6.09 -6.91 -7.46
CA ILE A 43 -5.96 -6.33 -8.80
C ILE A 43 -7.16 -5.42 -9.11
N LEU A 44 -8.38 -5.86 -8.79
CA LEU A 44 -9.58 -5.05 -8.95
C LEU A 44 -9.56 -3.81 -8.04
N GLY A 45 -9.06 -3.94 -6.80
CA GLY A 45 -8.85 -2.82 -5.88
C GLY A 45 -7.86 -1.80 -6.43
N HIS A 46 -6.70 -2.25 -6.90
CA HIS A 46 -5.68 -1.41 -7.51
C HIS A 46 -6.22 -0.69 -8.76
N ARG A 47 -6.98 -1.38 -9.61
CA ARG A 47 -7.63 -0.75 -10.77
C ARG A 47 -8.52 0.42 -10.34
N ARG A 48 -9.32 0.26 -9.28
CA ARG A 48 -10.17 1.34 -8.75
C ARG A 48 -9.37 2.53 -8.19
N LEU A 49 -8.15 2.29 -7.69
CA LEU A 49 -7.20 3.35 -7.32
C LEU A 49 -6.68 4.07 -8.58
N CYS A 50 -6.25 3.31 -9.59
CA CYS A 50 -5.78 3.86 -10.86
C CYS A 50 -6.83 4.72 -11.56
N ASP A 51 -8.10 4.27 -11.55
CA ASP A 51 -9.23 5.02 -12.11
C ASP A 51 -9.44 6.36 -11.39
N ARG A 52 -8.93 6.51 -10.16
CA ARG A 52 -8.92 7.76 -9.37
C ARG A 52 -7.60 8.51 -9.47
N GLY A 53 -6.71 8.10 -10.35
CA GLY A 53 -5.39 8.71 -10.51
C GLY A 53 -4.43 8.38 -9.36
N ILE A 54 -4.58 7.24 -8.68
CA ILE A 54 -3.69 6.82 -7.59
C ILE A 54 -2.98 5.53 -7.98
N LEU A 55 -1.65 5.54 -7.95
CA LEU A 55 -0.82 4.33 -8.02
C LEU A 55 -0.43 3.92 -6.60
N HIS A 56 -0.53 2.64 -6.27
CA HIS A 56 -0.15 2.14 -4.95
C HIS A 56 1.35 2.30 -4.65
N GLY A 57 2.20 2.09 -5.67
CA GLY A 57 3.65 2.28 -5.56
C GLY A 57 4.43 1.13 -4.91
N ASP A 58 3.81 0.39 -3.98
CA ASP A 58 4.47 -0.72 -3.26
C ASP A 58 3.61 -1.99 -3.12
N ILE A 59 3.19 -2.56 -4.26
CA ILE A 59 2.49 -3.85 -4.24
C ILE A 59 3.50 -4.94 -3.86
N SER A 60 3.26 -5.58 -2.72
CA SER A 60 4.06 -6.68 -2.21
C SER A 60 3.16 -7.68 -1.47
N GLU A 61 3.67 -8.89 -1.22
CA GLU A 61 2.98 -9.87 -0.38
C GLU A 61 2.63 -9.34 1.02
N GLY A 62 3.48 -8.47 1.58
CA GLY A 62 3.27 -7.86 2.90
C GLY A 62 2.10 -6.88 2.95
N ASN A 63 1.72 -6.33 1.78
CA ASN A 63 0.68 -5.32 1.64
C ASN A 63 -0.66 -5.91 1.16
N ILE A 64 -0.77 -7.25 1.12
CA ILE A 64 -1.98 -7.96 0.73
C ILE A 64 -2.55 -8.72 1.93
N VAL A 65 -3.82 -8.44 2.20
CA VAL A 65 -4.59 -9.06 3.28
C VAL A 65 -5.76 -9.84 2.70
N LEU A 66 -5.88 -11.11 3.11
CA LEU A 66 -7.04 -11.97 2.87
C LEU A 66 -8.10 -11.71 3.93
N THR A 67 -9.29 -11.32 3.50
CA THR A 67 -10.41 -10.99 4.37
C THR A 67 -11.43 -12.13 4.33
N SER A 68 -12.22 -12.26 5.41
CA SER A 68 -13.30 -13.24 5.50
C SER A 68 -14.65 -12.53 5.64
N PRO A 69 -15.15 -11.90 4.56
CA PRO A 69 -16.41 -11.19 4.63
C PRO A 69 -17.58 -12.15 4.86
N THR A 70 -18.60 -11.68 5.59
CA THR A 70 -19.84 -12.44 5.82
C THR A 70 -20.73 -12.54 4.58
N ALA A 71 -20.64 -11.55 3.69
CA ALA A 71 -21.40 -11.51 2.44
C ALA A 71 -20.55 -12.07 1.28
N ALA A 72 -21.14 -12.94 0.47
CA ALA A 72 -20.45 -13.68 -0.59
C ALA A 72 -19.93 -12.80 -1.75
N ASP A 73 -20.52 -11.62 -1.93
CA ASP A 73 -20.22 -10.63 -2.96
C ASP A 73 -19.08 -9.68 -2.57
N LYS A 74 -18.66 -9.68 -1.30
CA LYS A 74 -17.58 -8.80 -0.83
C LYS A 74 -16.20 -9.31 -1.23
N PRO A 75 -15.25 -8.39 -1.49
CA PRO A 75 -13.86 -8.74 -1.76
C PRO A 75 -13.26 -9.54 -0.61
N LYS A 76 -12.56 -10.62 -0.96
CA LYS A 76 -11.78 -11.47 -0.06
C LYS A 76 -10.28 -11.12 -0.07
N GLY A 77 -9.87 -10.22 -0.94
CA GLY A 77 -8.53 -9.62 -0.95
C GLY A 77 -8.61 -8.11 -0.77
N MET A 78 -7.70 -7.58 0.04
CA MET A 78 -7.57 -6.16 0.32
C MET A 78 -6.10 -5.74 0.17
N LEU A 79 -5.89 -4.67 -0.59
CA LEU A 79 -4.60 -4.00 -0.72
C LEU A 79 -4.52 -2.92 0.37
N ILE A 80 -3.47 -2.96 1.19
CA ILE A 80 -3.22 -2.02 2.29
C ILE A 80 -1.89 -1.30 2.08
N ASP A 81 -1.57 -0.35 2.96
CA ASP A 81 -0.31 0.40 2.97
C ASP A 81 -0.14 1.34 1.75
N LEU A 82 -0.72 2.54 1.88
CA LEU A 82 -0.68 3.58 0.85
C LEU A 82 0.43 4.62 1.10
N ASP A 83 1.38 4.36 2.00
CA ASP A 83 2.41 5.33 2.36
C ASP A 83 3.38 5.61 1.19
N HIS A 84 3.47 4.68 0.23
CA HIS A 84 4.24 4.81 -1.01
C HIS A 84 3.37 5.18 -2.22
N SER A 85 2.09 5.54 -2.01
CA SER A 85 1.18 5.85 -3.11
C SER A 85 1.51 7.19 -3.78
N ILE A 86 1.28 7.26 -5.08
CA ILE A 86 1.58 8.44 -5.90
C ILE A 86 0.30 8.86 -6.62
N GLY A 87 -0.04 10.14 -6.53
CA GLY A 87 -1.06 10.75 -7.37
C GLY A 87 -0.54 10.97 -8.79
N LEU A 88 -1.17 10.36 -9.79
CA LEU A 88 -0.83 10.48 -11.21
C LEU A 88 -0.84 11.94 -11.70
N ILE A 89 -1.74 12.77 -11.17
CA ILE A 89 -1.80 14.21 -11.47
C ILE A 89 -0.61 14.97 -10.84
N GLU A 90 -0.14 14.52 -9.67
CA GLU A 90 1.02 15.11 -9.00
C GLU A 90 2.34 14.69 -9.66
N SER A 91 2.44 13.42 -10.11
CA SER A 91 3.63 12.92 -10.82
C SER A 91 3.85 13.58 -12.18
N LEU A 92 2.80 14.11 -12.82
CA LEU A 92 2.94 14.90 -14.06
C LEU A 92 3.53 16.30 -13.82
N LYS A 93 3.57 16.76 -12.56
CA LYS A 93 4.05 18.10 -12.19
C LYS A 93 5.45 18.11 -11.58
N LYS A 94 5.98 16.95 -11.19
CA LYS A 94 7.34 16.79 -10.68
C LYS A 94 8.14 16.02 -11.72
N ASP A 95 9.05 16.72 -12.41
CA ASP A 95 10.15 16.09 -13.17
C ASP A 95 11.23 15.51 -12.24
N ASP A 96 11.03 15.54 -10.93
CA ASP A 96 12.04 15.22 -9.91
C ASP A 96 11.98 13.77 -9.41
N GLU A 97 13.15 13.14 -9.43
CA GLU A 97 13.61 12.01 -8.62
C GLU A 97 12.51 11.26 -7.86
N LEU A 98 11.92 10.27 -8.53
CA LEU A 98 11.18 9.22 -7.84
C LEU A 98 12.17 8.44 -6.97
N SER A 99 12.29 8.81 -5.69
CA SER A 99 13.11 8.06 -4.73
C SER A 99 12.77 6.57 -4.85
N LEU A 100 13.80 5.73 -5.01
CA LEU A 100 13.67 4.26 -5.08
C LEU A 100 13.20 3.71 -3.73
N THR A 101 11.89 3.84 -3.47
CA THR A 101 11.22 3.34 -2.28
C THR A 101 10.25 2.22 -2.65
N GLY A 102 10.07 1.29 -1.72
CA GLY A 102 9.24 0.10 -1.87
C GLY A 102 10.05 -1.20 -1.98
N THR A 103 9.35 -2.29 -2.24
CA THR A 103 9.95 -3.63 -2.24
C THR A 103 10.62 -3.96 -3.59
N MET A 104 11.95 -3.85 -3.67
CA MET A 104 12.73 -3.98 -4.91
C MET A 104 12.38 -5.20 -5.78
N LYS A 105 12.19 -6.39 -5.18
CA LYS A 105 11.84 -7.62 -5.92
C LYS A 105 10.48 -7.56 -6.64
N PHE A 106 9.61 -6.62 -6.29
CA PHE A 106 8.28 -6.42 -6.87
C PHE A 106 8.15 -5.10 -7.64
N MET A 107 9.24 -4.32 -7.75
CA MET A 107 9.21 -3.00 -8.36
C MET A 107 9.08 -3.11 -9.89
N ALA A 108 8.26 -2.24 -10.49
CA ALA A 108 8.15 -2.15 -11.93
C ALA A 108 9.48 -1.71 -12.57
N ILE A 109 9.90 -2.38 -13.65
CA ILE A 109 11.15 -2.10 -14.37
C ILE A 109 11.28 -0.61 -14.75
N LYS A 110 10.17 0.01 -15.18
CA LYS A 110 10.16 1.44 -15.53
C LYS A 110 10.58 2.34 -14.36
N ARG A 111 10.33 1.97 -13.09
CA ARG A 111 10.83 2.72 -11.93
C ARG A 111 12.33 2.51 -11.71
N LEU A 112 12.84 1.32 -12.01
CA LEU A 112 14.26 0.98 -11.88
C LEU A 112 15.14 1.61 -12.98
N GLN A 113 14.56 1.93 -14.13
CA GLN A 113 15.26 2.54 -15.27
C GLN A 113 15.35 4.07 -15.21
N VAL A 114 14.57 4.70 -14.33
CA VAL A 114 14.47 6.17 -14.18
C VAL A 114 15.19 6.64 -12.91
N ALA A 115 15.84 5.72 -12.19
CA ALA A 115 16.63 6.00 -11.00
C ALA A 115 18.13 5.96 -11.28
#